data_AF-A0A9D2KZX7-F1
#
_entry.id   AF-A0A9D2KZX7-F1
#
_cell.length_a   1.000
_cell.length_b   1.000
_cell.length_c   1.000
_cell.angle_alpha   90.00
_cell.angle_beta   90.00
_cell.angle_gamma   90.00
#
_symmetry.space_group_name_H-M   'P 1'
#
loop_
_entity.id
_entity.type
_entity.pdbx_description
1 polymer ?
#
loop_
_entity_poly.entity_id
_entity_poly.type
_entity_poly.pdbx_seq_one_letter_code
_entity_poly.pdbx_strand_id
1 'polypeptide(L)'
;MFLVTIVVLMLLVVVSINSVGLRRKQKAYQEKEQALQEQIDAEEERSEQIEEYRKYTQTKKYVEEVAKEKLGLVNKDEIIYKPEE
;
A
#
# COMPACT_ATOMS: atom_id res chain seq x y z
N MET A 1 1.81 59.73 -13.95
CA MET A 1 2.75 58.61 -14.22
C MET A 1 3.29 58.00 -12.93
N PHE A 2 3.90 58.78 -12.02
CA PHE A 2 4.48 58.27 -10.76
C PHE A 2 3.51 57.54 -9.80
N LEU A 3 2.26 58.03 -9.64
CA LEU A 3 1.26 57.35 -8.82
C LEU A 3 0.80 56.01 -9.41
N VAL A 4 0.68 55.95 -10.74
CA VAL A 4 0.29 54.71 -11.46
C VAL A 4 1.37 53.65 -11.29
N THR A 5 2.65 54.02 -11.38
CA THR A 5 3.76 53.08 -11.18
C THR A 5 3.81 52.52 -9.76
N ILE A 6 3.48 53.33 -8.74
CA ILE A 6 3.42 52.88 -7.34
C ILE A 6 2.31 51.84 -7.15
N VAL A 7 1.11 52.08 -7.69
CA VAL A 7 -0.02 51.15 -7.58
C VAL A 7 0.31 49.82 -8.27
N VAL A 8 0.92 49.86 -9.46
CA VAL A 8 1.35 48.66 -10.17
C VAL A 8 2.40 47.88 -9.37
N LEU A 9 3.37 48.56 -8.76
CA LEU A 9 4.36 47.91 -7.90
C LEU A 9 3.72 47.25 -6.68
N MET A 10 2.77 47.90 -6.01
CA MET A 10 2.05 47.29 -4.88
C MET A 10 1.29 46.02 -5.31
N LEU A 11 0.60 46.06 -6.45
CA LEU A 11 -0.11 44.89 -6.99
C LEU A 11 0.86 43.74 -7.29
N LEU A 12 2.03 44.02 -7.88
CA LEU A 12 3.04 43.00 -8.15
C LEU A 12 3.57 42.35 -6.87
N VAL A 13 3.78 43.13 -5.80
CA VAL A 13 4.22 42.58 -4.50
C VAL A 13 3.14 41.65 -3.92
N VAL A 14 1.87 42.09 -3.91
CA VAL A 14 0.75 41.29 -3.38
C VAL A 14 0.60 39.97 -4.15
N VAL A 15 0.63 40.03 -5.48
CA VAL A 15 0.54 38.84 -6.34
C VAL A 15 1.72 37.90 -6.08
N SER A 16 2.93 38.43 -5.90
CA SER A 16 4.12 37.63 -5.63
C SER A 16 4.01 36.87 -4.31
N ILE A 17 3.55 37.51 -3.24
CA ILE A 17 3.33 36.87 -1.94
C ILE A 17 2.29 35.73 -2.06
N ASN A 18 1.17 36.01 -2.72
CA ASN A 18 0.12 35.02 -2.92
C ASN A 18 0.60 33.84 -3.79
N SER A 19 1.41 34.10 -4.82
CA SER A 19 2.00 33.08 -5.68
C SER A 19 2.91 32.12 -4.90
N VAL A 20 3.74 32.65 -4.00
CA VAL A 20 4.59 31.82 -3.13
C VAL A 20 3.74 30.94 -2.20
N GLY A 21 2.68 31.49 -1.62
CA GLY A 21 1.74 30.72 -0.78
C GLY A 21 1.07 29.59 -1.55
N LEU A 22 0.61 29.84 -2.77
CA LEU A 22 0.01 28.83 -3.65
C LEU A 22 0.99 27.74 -4.03
N ARG A 23 2.23 28.08 -4.39
CA ARG A 23 3.29 27.11 -4.71
C ARG A 23 3.60 26.19 -3.51
N ARG A 24 3.62 26.72 -2.29
CA ARG A 24 3.81 25.91 -1.07
C ARG A 24 2.67 24.93 -0.86
N LYS A 25 1.41 25.38 -1.02
CA LYS A 25 0.25 24.49 -0.93
C LYS A 25 0.30 23.40 -2.00
N GLN A 26 0.63 23.76 -3.24
CA GLN A 26 0.77 22.80 -4.32
C GLN A 26 1.83 21.72 -3.99
N LYS A 27 3.00 22.11 -3.48
CA LYS A 27 4.03 21.16 -3.07
C LYS A 27 3.56 20.22 -1.95
N ALA A 28 2.90 20.77 -0.92
CA ALA A 28 2.35 19.97 0.16
C ALA A 28 1.26 18.99 -0.30
N TYR A 29 0.45 19.37 -1.29
CA TYR A 29 -0.53 18.46 -1.88
C TYR A 29 0.13 17.36 -2.72
N GLN A 30 1.17 17.67 -3.49
CA GLN A 30 1.92 16.66 -4.24
C GLN A 30 2.59 15.63 -3.31
N GLU A 31 3.19 16.08 -2.21
CA GLU A 31 3.78 15.17 -1.20
C GLU A 31 2.71 14.27 -0.57
N LYS A 32 1.52 14.81 -0.27
CA LYS A 32 0.39 14.01 0.25
C LYS A 32 -0.14 13.01 -0.78
N GLU A 33 -0.23 13.40 -2.03
CA GLU A 33 -0.70 12.55 -3.12
C GLU A 33 0.26 11.37 -3.31
N GLN A 34 1.57 11.61 -3.31
CA GLN A 34 2.58 10.55 -3.36
C GLN A 34 2.47 9.59 -2.16
N ALA A 35 2.39 10.13 -0.94
CA ALA A 35 2.27 9.29 0.26
C ALA A 35 0.97 8.48 0.32
N LEU A 36 -0.12 9.01 -0.25
CA LEU A 36 -1.39 8.27 -0.38
C LEU A 36 -1.29 7.20 -1.46
N GLN A 37 -0.65 7.49 -2.59
CA GLN A 37 -0.44 6.50 -3.65
C GLN A 37 0.40 5.33 -3.15
N GLU A 38 1.49 5.60 -2.42
CA GLU A 38 2.31 4.54 -1.81
C GLU A 38 1.49 3.65 -0.85
N GLN A 39 0.55 4.23 -0.08
CA GLN A 39 -0.34 3.46 0.78
C GLN A 39 -1.34 2.62 -0.01
N ILE A 40 -1.87 3.15 -1.11
CA ILE A 40 -2.78 2.40 -1.99
C ILE A 40 -2.05 1.21 -2.60
N ASP A 41 -0.86 1.43 -3.17
CA ASP A 41 -0.07 0.39 -3.81
C ASP A 41 0.31 -0.72 -2.81
N ALA A 42 0.69 -0.35 -1.58
CA ALA A 42 1.01 -1.31 -0.52
C ALA A 42 -0.21 -2.13 -0.06
N GLU A 43 -1.38 -1.52 0.05
CA GLU A 43 -2.61 -2.23 0.41
C GLU A 43 -3.12 -3.10 -0.75
N GLU A 44 -2.94 -2.68 -2.00
CA GLU A 44 -3.25 -3.49 -3.18
C GLU A 44 -2.37 -4.75 -3.23
N GLU A 45 -1.05 -4.60 -3.06
CA GLU A 45 -0.12 -5.74 -2.98
C GLU A 45 -0.51 -6.70 -1.84
N ARG A 46 -0.84 -6.15 -0.66
CA ARG A 46 -1.30 -6.95 0.48
C ARG A 46 -2.61 -7.69 0.18
N SER A 47 -3.53 -7.06 -0.53
CA SER A 47 -4.79 -7.68 -0.95
C SER A 47 -4.56 -8.83 -1.91
N GLU A 48 -3.66 -8.67 -2.89
CA GLU A 48 -3.26 -9.74 -3.81
C GLU A 48 -2.63 -10.93 -3.06
N GLN A 49 -1.70 -10.66 -2.13
CA GLN A 49 -1.08 -11.71 -1.30
C GLN A 49 -2.13 -12.47 -0.47
N ILE A 50 -3.13 -11.77 0.09
CA ILE A 50 -4.22 -12.41 0.83
C ILE A 50 -5.08 -13.28 -0.09
N GLU A 51 -5.35 -12.83 -1.32
CA GLU A 51 -6.10 -13.60 -2.30
C GLU A 51 -5.34 -14.87 -2.71
N GLU A 52 -4.04 -14.77 -2.95
CA GLU A 52 -3.18 -15.90 -3.26
C GLU A 52 -3.13 -16.89 -2.09
N TYR A 53 -2.96 -16.40 -0.86
CA TYR A 53 -2.99 -17.24 0.34
C TYR A 53 -4.36 -17.92 0.53
N ARG A 54 -5.46 -17.23 0.24
CA ARG A 54 -6.80 -17.83 0.25
C ARG A 54 -6.91 -18.96 -0.77
N LYS A 55 -6.39 -18.78 -1.99
CA LYS A 55 -6.35 -19.84 -3.00
C LYS A 55 -5.50 -21.02 -2.53
N TYR A 56 -4.31 -20.76 -1.97
CA TYR A 56 -3.41 -21.77 -1.43
C TYR A 56 -4.06 -22.61 -0.32
N THR A 57 -4.67 -21.95 0.67
CA THR A 57 -5.34 -22.62 1.80
C THR A 57 -6.59 -23.40 1.39
N GLN A 58 -7.24 -23.02 0.29
CA GLN A 58 -8.35 -23.79 -0.29
C GLN A 58 -7.89 -25.01 -1.08
N THR A 59 -6.60 -25.16 -1.35
CA THR A 59 -6.11 -26.35 -2.06
C THR A 59 -6.24 -27.59 -1.18
N LYS A 60 -6.58 -28.73 -1.81
CA LYS A 60 -6.64 -30.03 -1.14
C LYS A 60 -5.33 -30.40 -0.45
N LYS A 61 -4.19 -29.93 -0.98
CA LYS A 61 -2.85 -30.15 -0.43
C LYS A 61 -2.67 -29.50 0.93
N TYR A 62 -3.12 -28.26 1.12
CA TYR A 62 -3.06 -27.60 2.43
C TYR A 62 -3.95 -28.30 3.46
N VAL A 63 -5.15 -28.74 3.06
CA VAL A 63 -6.04 -29.53 3.93
C VAL A 63 -5.41 -30.86 4.33
N GLU A 64 -4.76 -31.55 3.38
CA GLU A 64 -4.06 -32.80 3.62
C GLU A 64 -2.85 -32.62 4.55
N GLU A 65 -2.03 -31.58 4.33
CA GLU A 65 -0.89 -31.24 5.18
C GLU A 65 -1.33 -30.92 6.61
N VAL A 66 -2.36 -30.09 6.79
CA VAL A 66 -2.91 -29.76 8.11
C VAL A 66 -3.53 -30.98 8.78
N ALA A 67 -4.21 -31.85 8.03
CA ALA A 67 -4.77 -33.11 8.54
C ALA A 67 -3.67 -34.08 9.00
N LYS A 68 -2.59 -34.20 8.23
CA LYS A 68 -1.41 -35.01 8.58
C LYS A 68 -0.71 -34.47 9.83
N GLU A 69 -0.43 -33.17 9.87
CA GLU A 69 0.35 -32.55 10.93
C GLU A 69 -0.43 -32.38 12.24
N LYS A 70 -1.68 -31.88 12.17
CA LYS A 70 -2.48 -31.59 13.38
C LYS A 70 -3.31 -32.76 13.87
N LEU A 71 -3.84 -33.58 12.95
CA LEU A 71 -4.75 -34.68 13.29
C LEU A 71 -4.07 -36.05 13.21
N GLY A 72 -2.81 -36.11 12.74
CA GLY A 72 -2.09 -37.37 12.55
C GLY A 72 -2.73 -38.28 11.50
N LEU A 73 -3.59 -37.72 10.64
CA LEU A 73 -4.32 -38.48 9.63
C LEU A 73 -3.37 -38.87 8.50
N VAL A 74 -3.41 -40.12 8.06
CA VAL A 74 -2.63 -40.59 6.92
C VAL A 74 -3.53 -41.11 5.82
N ASN A 75 -3.04 -41.07 4.58
CA ASN A 75 -3.80 -41.60 3.47
C ASN A 75 -3.93 -43.13 3.61
N LYS A 76 -5.01 -43.66 3.06
CA LYS A 76 -5.39 -45.08 3.20
C LYS A 76 -4.31 -46.06 2.68
N ASP A 77 -3.46 -45.58 1.78
CA ASP A 77 -2.38 -46.35 1.14
C ASP A 77 -0.97 -45.93 1.63
N GLU A 78 -0.87 -45.09 2.66
CA GLU A 78 0.40 -44.53 3.16
C GLU A 78 0.93 -45.34 4.36
N ILE A 79 2.13 -45.93 4.24
CA ILE A 79 2.76 -46.77 5.26
C ILE A 79 3.70 -45.90 6.12
N ILE A 80 3.39 -45.76 7.41
CA ILE A 80 4.25 -45.03 8.36
C ILE A 80 5.25 -45.99 9.01
N TYR A 81 6.54 -45.71 8.88
CA TYR A 81 7.59 -46.34 9.68
C TYR A 81 7.89 -45.48 10.90
N LYS A 82 7.61 -45.98 12.11
CA LYS A 82 8.13 -45.40 13.35
C LYS A 82 9.34 -46.24 13.80
N PRO A 83 10.48 -45.62 14.15
CA PRO A 83 11.58 -46.35 14.77
C PRO A 83 11.11 -46.94 16.10
N GLU A 84 11.41 -48.21 16.36
CA GLU A 84 11.27 -48.80 17.69
C GLU A 84 12.33 -48.14 18.59
N GLU A 85 11.92 -47.59 19.74
CA GLU A 85 12.85 -47.24 20.82
C GLU A 85 13.41 -48.50 21.49
#